data_AF-A0AAD5PWZ7-F1
#
_entry.id   AF-A0AAD5PWZ7-F1
#
_cell.length_a   1.000
_cell.length_b   1.000
_cell.length_c   1.000
_cell.angle_alpha   90.00
_cell.angle_beta   90.00
_cell.angle_gamma   90.00
#
_symmetry.space_group_name_H-M   'P 1'
#
loop_
_entity.id
_entity.type
_entity.pdbx_description
1 polymer ?
#
loop_
_entity_poly.entity_id
_entity_poly.type
_entity_poly.pdbx_seq_one_letter_code
_entity_poly.pdbx_strand_id
1 'polypeptide(L)'
;MIQIFRASFYAYLLKSLLTFSVALGNTPHLGHLRTQQDDVKFSSDGDFQQSSANCRISSKELLAAAESTARSILQGICNPREIEDRLHNIESQMADQLNVIKTMILNIEDKLAQQDSQYRRANRKLHGVVAELSESVQACTNLQFSAGNSNDVESSHATPTNHEKQGPASSSLYSSPIKNTGNGLFLNGGVKSTGADPDEEDVLNPRQDEIDRFNSSIHIEGGKRVFSYFWKVTDMEYKLKSWGPRRSLRSPSFYIFEYGYMMYMRLFPRQNGQNVYTHVGLTKGDYDEALEWPFILKHRVSILDQASPPFQDIVSRVWDPKVLCSGWNWKRPVTGDNHECVGLGFPTEDLRGQNFLREDSVLIKLTVFLD
;
A
#
# COMPACT_ATOMS: atom_id res chain seq x y z
N MET A 1 5.60 16.66 31.39
CA MET A 1 5.40 16.42 29.93
C MET A 1 3.92 16.18 29.57
N ILE A 2 3.12 15.48 30.39
CA ILE A 2 1.71 15.15 30.11
C ILE A 2 0.74 16.36 30.22
N GLN A 3 1.03 17.36 31.06
CA GLN A 3 0.19 18.57 31.17
C GLN A 3 0.28 19.52 29.96
N ILE A 4 1.43 19.53 29.26
CA ILE A 4 1.62 20.37 28.06
C ILE A 4 0.80 19.82 26.88
N PHE A 5 0.69 18.49 26.76
CA PHE A 5 -0.12 17.85 25.72
C PHE A 5 -1.63 18.10 25.88
N ARG A 6 -2.14 18.15 27.11
CA ARG A 6 -3.55 18.50 27.36
C ARG A 6 -3.87 19.94 26.94
N ALA A 7 -3.00 20.89 27.27
CA ALA A 7 -3.20 22.29 26.86
C ALA A 7 -3.13 22.49 25.34
N SER A 8 -2.22 21.79 24.65
CA SER A 8 -2.11 21.86 23.18
C SER A 8 -3.29 21.22 22.45
N PHE A 9 -3.89 20.16 23.00
CA PHE A 9 -5.05 19.51 22.39
C PHE A 9 -6.34 20.35 22.54
N TYR A 10 -6.57 20.94 23.72
CA TYR A 10 -7.68 21.89 23.93
C TYR A 10 -7.51 23.17 23.10
N ALA A 11 -6.29 23.68 22.94
CA ALA A 11 -6.02 24.83 22.06
C ALA A 11 -6.26 24.52 20.58
N TYR A 12 -6.01 23.29 20.14
CA TYR A 12 -6.31 22.84 18.77
C TYR A 12 -7.81 22.69 18.52
N LEU A 13 -8.54 22.14 19.50
CA LEU A 13 -10.00 22.02 19.44
C LEU A 13 -10.69 23.39 19.47
N LEU A 14 -10.25 24.32 20.32
CA LEU A 14 -10.77 25.69 20.32
C LEU A 14 -10.43 26.45 19.04
N LYS A 15 -9.23 26.28 18.48
CA LYS A 15 -8.90 26.85 17.15
C LYS A 15 -9.76 26.26 16.05
N SER A 16 -10.04 24.97 16.08
CA SER A 16 -10.87 24.29 15.08
C SER A 16 -12.34 24.74 15.16
N LEU A 17 -12.88 24.89 16.38
CA LEU A 17 -14.23 25.43 16.63
C LEU A 17 -14.36 26.91 16.27
N LEU A 18 -13.34 27.74 16.57
CA LEU A 18 -13.30 29.14 16.13
C LEU A 18 -13.18 29.27 14.60
N THR A 19 -12.40 28.41 13.94
CA THR A 19 -12.37 28.39 12.46
C THR A 19 -13.69 27.92 11.84
N PHE A 20 -14.45 27.07 12.53
CA PHE A 20 -15.79 26.65 12.08
C PHE A 20 -16.84 27.76 12.26
N SER A 21 -16.76 28.55 13.35
CA SER A 21 -17.60 29.74 13.53
C SER A 21 -17.25 30.87 12.56
N VAL A 22 -15.98 31.03 12.16
CA VAL A 22 -15.56 32.01 11.14
C VAL A 22 -15.98 31.59 9.73
N ALA A 23 -16.03 30.28 9.44
CA ALA A 23 -16.50 29.75 8.15
C ALA A 23 -18.02 29.91 7.94
N LEU A 24 -18.81 30.01 9.01
CA LEU A 24 -20.24 30.37 8.97
C LEU A 24 -20.48 31.90 8.94
N GLY A 25 -19.44 32.71 9.18
CA GLY A 25 -19.53 34.17 9.28
C GLY A 25 -19.11 34.96 8.04
N ASN A 26 -18.54 34.32 7.01
CA ASN A 26 -18.02 35.03 5.83
C ASN A 26 -18.37 34.33 4.51
N THR A 27 -19.62 34.49 4.08
CA THR A 27 -19.99 34.49 2.66
C THR A 27 -20.28 35.94 2.24
N PRO A 28 -19.45 36.58 1.39
CA PRO A 28 -19.68 37.94 0.95
C PRO A 28 -20.55 37.93 -0.31
N HIS A 29 -21.87 37.68 -0.20
CA HIS A 29 -22.80 38.09 -1.26
C HIS A 29 -24.29 38.04 -0.87
N LEU A 30 -24.75 38.74 0.17
CA LEU A 30 -26.18 39.08 0.28
C LEU A 30 -26.38 40.19 1.31
N GLY A 31 -26.58 41.41 0.82
CA GLY A 31 -26.67 42.60 1.68
C GLY A 31 -27.06 43.87 0.94
N HIS A 32 -28.06 43.82 0.06
CA HIS A 32 -28.87 44.99 -0.26
C HIS A 32 -30.27 44.59 -0.72
N LEU A 33 -31.24 45.47 -0.47
CA LEU A 33 -32.71 45.31 -0.54
C LEU A 33 -33.28 44.88 0.83
N ARG A 34 -33.41 45.81 1.78
CA ARG A 34 -34.42 46.88 1.83
C ARG A 34 -35.83 46.30 1.70
N THR A 35 -36.54 46.34 2.81
CA THR A 35 -37.97 46.11 2.97
C THR A 35 -38.77 46.72 1.83
N GLN A 36 -39.50 45.88 1.10
CA GLN A 36 -40.64 46.33 0.31
C GLN A 36 -41.76 45.32 0.46
N GLN A 37 -42.80 45.80 1.12
CA GLN A 37 -44.09 45.18 1.28
C GLN A 37 -44.85 45.44 -0.01
N ASP A 38 -45.00 44.42 -0.85
CA ASP A 38 -45.85 44.49 -2.03
C ASP A 38 -46.88 43.35 -1.95
N ASP A 39 -48.12 43.77 -1.67
CA ASP A 39 -49.33 43.01 -1.92
C ASP A 39 -49.43 42.73 -3.42
N VAL A 40 -49.24 41.48 -3.83
CA VAL A 40 -49.46 41.07 -5.22
C VAL A 40 -50.97 40.88 -5.42
N LYS A 41 -51.61 41.91 -5.99
CA LYS A 41 -52.99 41.89 -6.45
C LYS A 41 -53.01 41.49 -7.93
N PHE A 42 -53.49 40.28 -8.23
CA PHE A 42 -53.84 39.89 -9.60
C PHE A 42 -55.34 40.13 -9.81
N SER A 43 -55.67 41.08 -10.69
CA SER A 43 -57.00 41.18 -11.29
C SER A 43 -57.04 40.34 -12.56
N SER A 44 -58.02 39.45 -12.66
CA SER A 44 -58.62 39.09 -13.95
C SER A 44 -60.12 38.86 -13.73
N ASP A 45 -60.94 39.71 -14.33
CA ASP A 45 -62.36 39.45 -14.51
C ASP A 45 -62.55 38.25 -15.44
N GLY A 46 -63.43 37.33 -15.04
CA GLY A 46 -63.77 36.13 -15.80
C GLY A 46 -64.49 35.11 -14.92
N ASP A 47 -65.81 35.16 -14.96
CA ASP A 47 -66.76 34.34 -14.20
C ASP A 47 -66.59 32.83 -14.49
N PHE A 48 -66.20 32.03 -13.49
CA PHE A 48 -66.50 30.58 -13.42
C PHE A 48 -66.29 30.07 -11.97
N GLN A 49 -67.32 29.49 -11.37
CA GLN A 49 -67.29 28.90 -10.03
C GLN A 49 -66.41 27.65 -9.99
N GLN A 50 -65.30 27.71 -9.24
CA GLN A 50 -64.60 26.53 -8.75
C GLN A 50 -64.25 26.73 -7.27
N SER A 51 -64.84 25.91 -6.40
CA SER A 51 -64.52 25.92 -4.96
C SER A 51 -63.12 25.34 -4.75
N SER A 52 -62.09 26.20 -4.71
CA SER A 52 -60.77 25.80 -4.23
C SER A 52 -60.76 25.88 -2.70
N ALA A 53 -60.60 24.74 -2.03
CA ALA A 53 -60.26 24.72 -0.62
C ALA A 53 -58.81 25.20 -0.46
N ASN A 54 -58.63 26.49 -0.20
CA ASN A 54 -57.30 27.04 0.08
C ASN A 54 -56.86 26.61 1.48
N CYS A 55 -55.99 25.60 1.55
CA CYS A 55 -55.32 25.21 2.79
C CYS A 55 -54.20 26.22 3.08
N ARG A 56 -54.36 27.01 4.15
CA ARG A 56 -53.40 28.04 4.55
C ARG A 56 -52.59 27.52 5.74
N ILE A 57 -51.43 26.93 5.46
CA ILE A 57 -50.52 26.45 6.51
C ILE A 57 -49.77 27.67 7.07
N SER A 58 -49.86 27.88 8.38
CA SER A 58 -49.12 28.95 9.04
C SER A 58 -47.63 28.62 9.07
N SER A 59 -46.77 29.57 8.70
CA SER A 59 -45.30 29.40 8.78
C SER A 59 -44.84 29.00 10.19
N LYS A 60 -45.58 29.43 11.24
CA LYS A 60 -45.32 29.04 12.63
C LYS A 60 -45.59 27.56 12.90
N GLU A 61 -46.64 27.00 12.30
CA GLU A 61 -46.99 25.58 12.43
C GLU A 61 -45.99 24.70 11.66
N LEU A 62 -45.54 25.17 10.50
CA LEU A 62 -44.51 24.49 9.72
C LEU A 62 -43.17 24.45 10.46
N LEU A 63 -42.76 25.56 11.07
CA LEU A 63 -41.56 25.64 11.92
C LEU A 63 -41.66 24.75 13.15
N ALA A 64 -42.80 24.76 13.85
CA ALA A 64 -43.01 23.92 15.02
C ALA A 64 -43.00 22.42 14.67
N ALA A 65 -43.62 22.04 13.55
CA ALA A 65 -43.61 20.67 13.05
C ALA A 65 -42.21 20.22 12.61
N ALA A 66 -41.46 21.09 11.93
CA ALA A 66 -40.08 20.82 11.53
C ALA A 66 -39.15 20.67 12.75
N GLU A 67 -39.26 21.54 13.75
CA GLU A 67 -38.47 21.43 14.98
C GLU A 67 -38.80 20.17 15.78
N SER A 68 -40.09 19.82 15.89
CA SER A 68 -40.53 18.60 16.56
C SER A 68 -40.02 17.35 15.84
N THR A 69 -40.10 17.33 14.50
CA THR A 69 -39.61 16.22 13.68
C THR A 69 -38.09 16.09 13.78
N ALA A 70 -37.35 17.20 13.74
CA ALA A 70 -35.90 17.21 13.92
C ALA A 70 -35.49 16.70 15.31
N ARG A 71 -36.17 17.11 16.38
CA ARG A 71 -35.91 16.60 17.74
C ARG A 71 -36.21 15.11 17.86
N SER A 72 -37.32 14.63 17.27
CA SER A 72 -37.69 13.22 17.31
C SER A 72 -36.72 12.33 16.53
N ILE A 73 -36.21 12.79 15.39
CA ILE A 73 -35.25 12.03 14.57
C ILE A 73 -33.87 12.02 15.24
N LEU A 74 -33.45 13.14 15.83
CA LEU A 74 -32.12 13.26 16.44
C LEU A 74 -32.01 12.59 17.83
N GLN A 75 -33.11 12.46 18.58
CA GLN A 75 -33.13 11.73 19.85
C GLN A 75 -32.80 10.23 19.71
N GLY A 76 -33.08 9.63 18.54
CA GLY A 76 -32.69 8.24 18.25
C GLY A 76 -31.24 8.06 17.82
N ILE A 77 -30.51 9.14 17.50
CA ILE A 77 -29.17 9.11 16.88
C ILE A 77 -28.07 9.60 17.84
N CYS A 78 -28.41 10.45 18.80
CA CYS A 78 -27.46 10.97 19.80
C CYS A 78 -27.93 10.67 21.23
N ASN A 79 -27.74 9.43 21.70
CA ASN A 79 -27.79 9.14 23.14
C ASN A 79 -26.41 9.48 23.75
N PRO A 80 -26.26 10.60 24.49
CA PRO A 80 -24.94 11.07 24.93
C PRO A 80 -24.26 10.09 25.89
N ARG A 81 -25.04 9.34 26.68
CA ARG A 81 -24.50 8.33 27.61
C ARG A 81 -23.93 7.13 26.86
N GLU A 82 -24.60 6.68 25.81
CA GLU A 82 -24.13 5.54 25.01
C GLU A 82 -22.85 5.89 24.24
N ILE A 83 -22.73 7.14 23.74
CA ILE A 83 -21.51 7.61 23.09
C ILE A 83 -20.36 7.69 24.09
N GLU A 84 -20.62 8.19 25.30
CA GLU A 84 -19.62 8.27 26.38
C GLU A 84 -19.12 6.87 26.78
N ASP A 85 -20.02 5.91 26.92
CA ASP A 85 -19.69 4.51 27.25
C ASP A 85 -18.87 3.85 26.14
N ARG A 86 -19.23 4.08 24.87
CA ARG A 86 -18.45 3.60 23.71
C ARG A 86 -17.07 4.24 23.65
N LEU A 87 -16.97 5.53 23.96
CA LEU A 87 -15.69 6.24 23.98
C LEU A 87 -14.77 5.72 25.09
N HIS A 88 -15.30 5.50 26.29
CA HIS A 88 -14.55 4.89 27.39
C HIS A 88 -14.07 3.47 27.06
N ASN A 89 -14.92 2.68 26.40
CA ASN A 89 -14.52 1.33 25.96
C ASN A 89 -13.39 1.38 24.93
N ILE A 90 -13.45 2.31 23.96
CA ILE A 90 -12.37 2.51 22.98
C ILE A 90 -11.10 2.98 23.67
N GLU A 91 -11.20 3.90 24.62
CA GLU A 91 -10.04 4.40 25.39
C GLU A 91 -9.36 3.25 26.16
N SER A 92 -10.15 2.39 26.82
CA SER A 92 -9.63 1.21 27.51
C SER A 92 -8.94 0.24 26.56
N GLN A 93 -9.58 -0.09 25.42
CA GLN A 93 -8.99 -0.98 24.42
C GLN A 93 -7.69 -0.41 23.84
N MET A 94 -7.64 0.90 23.59
CA MET A 94 -6.44 1.55 23.07
C MET A 94 -5.31 1.55 24.10
N ALA A 95 -5.63 1.74 25.39
CA ALA A 95 -4.66 1.66 26.48
C ALA A 95 -4.08 0.24 26.60
N ASP A 96 -4.91 -0.79 26.48
CA ASP A 96 -4.47 -2.19 26.51
C ASP A 96 -3.55 -2.53 25.34
N GLN A 97 -3.90 -2.10 24.12
CA GLN A 97 -3.06 -2.28 22.94
C GLN A 97 -1.71 -1.57 23.10
N LEU A 98 -1.70 -0.35 23.64
CA LEU A 98 -0.46 0.39 23.86
C LEU A 98 0.43 -0.28 24.92
N ASN A 99 -0.16 -0.89 25.95
CA ASN A 99 0.58 -1.66 26.95
C ASN A 99 1.21 -2.92 26.37
N VAL A 100 0.51 -3.63 25.47
CA VAL A 100 1.09 -4.77 24.75
C VAL A 100 2.28 -4.33 23.90
N ILE A 101 2.13 -3.25 23.13
CA ILE A 101 3.22 -2.70 22.31
C ILE A 101 4.42 -2.30 23.18
N LYS A 102 4.17 -1.62 24.31
CA LYS A 102 5.22 -1.26 25.27
C LYS A 102 5.99 -2.48 25.76
N THR A 103 5.30 -3.55 26.14
CA THR A 103 5.93 -4.79 26.59
C THR A 103 6.74 -5.46 25.47
N MET A 104 6.23 -5.46 24.24
CA MET A 104 6.98 -5.98 23.09
C MET A 104 8.27 -5.19 22.83
N ILE A 105 8.23 -3.87 22.89
CA ILE A 105 9.41 -3.01 22.71
C ILE A 105 10.45 -3.33 23.80
N LEU A 106 10.06 -3.39 25.06
CA LEU A 106 10.98 -3.70 26.17
C LEU A 106 11.61 -5.09 26.02
N ASN A 107 10.84 -6.08 25.56
CA ASN A 107 11.37 -7.42 25.29
C ASN A 107 12.35 -7.43 24.11
N ILE A 108 12.09 -6.65 23.06
CA ILE A 108 13.02 -6.49 21.94
C ILE A 108 14.31 -5.81 22.40
N GLU A 109 14.23 -4.76 23.21
CA GLU A 109 15.39 -4.09 23.79
C GLU A 109 16.26 -5.07 24.61
N ASP A 110 15.64 -5.90 25.46
CA ASP A 110 16.35 -6.92 26.22
C ASP A 110 17.00 -7.97 25.32
N LYS A 111 16.29 -8.46 24.30
CA LYS A 111 16.85 -9.40 23.31
C LYS A 111 18.03 -8.80 22.53
N LEU A 112 17.95 -7.52 22.16
CA LEU A 112 19.06 -6.83 21.49
C LEU A 112 20.28 -6.69 22.42
N ALA A 113 20.06 -6.37 23.70
CA ALA A 113 21.14 -6.31 24.68
C ALA A 113 21.79 -7.69 24.91
N GLN A 114 20.99 -8.75 24.95
CA GLN A 114 21.49 -10.13 25.03
C GLN A 114 22.30 -10.50 23.79
N GLN A 115 21.82 -10.17 22.60
CA GLN A 115 22.52 -10.45 21.34
C GLN A 115 23.85 -9.70 21.24
N ASP A 116 23.90 -8.42 21.62
CA ASP A 116 25.15 -7.65 21.66
C ASP A 116 26.16 -8.28 22.65
N SER A 117 25.68 -8.74 23.81
CA SER A 117 26.54 -9.43 24.78
C SER A 117 27.13 -10.74 24.23
N GLN A 118 26.35 -11.49 23.46
CA GLN A 118 26.79 -12.72 22.80
C GLN A 118 27.80 -12.41 21.69
N TYR A 119 27.52 -11.40 20.86
CA TYR A 119 28.42 -10.96 19.80
C TYR A 119 29.78 -10.52 20.37
N ARG A 120 29.79 -9.72 21.44
CA ARG A 120 31.04 -9.32 22.12
C ARG A 120 31.79 -10.50 22.71
N ARG A 121 31.10 -11.53 23.22
CA ARG A 121 31.77 -12.78 23.69
C ARG A 121 32.38 -13.55 22.53
N ALA A 122 31.65 -13.72 21.43
CA ALA A 122 32.16 -14.37 20.23
C ALA A 122 33.36 -13.64 19.64
N ASN A 123 33.28 -12.30 19.53
CA ASN A 123 34.37 -11.49 19.01
C ASN A 123 35.63 -11.55 19.90
N ARG A 124 35.48 -11.60 21.23
CA ARG A 124 36.61 -11.82 22.14
C ARG A 124 37.28 -13.18 21.93
N LYS A 125 36.52 -14.26 21.71
CA LYS A 125 37.07 -15.58 21.39
C LYS A 125 37.84 -15.56 20.07
N LEU A 126 37.27 -14.93 19.04
CA LEU A 126 37.91 -14.78 17.74
C LEU A 126 39.23 -13.99 17.85
N HIS A 127 39.23 -12.87 18.57
CA HIS A 127 40.45 -12.10 18.83
C HIS A 127 41.51 -12.91 19.59
N GLY A 128 41.11 -13.78 20.52
CA GLY A 128 42.01 -14.71 21.20
C GLY A 128 42.69 -15.69 20.23
N VAL A 129 41.90 -16.34 19.37
CA VAL A 129 42.42 -17.26 18.33
C VAL A 129 43.34 -16.54 17.34
N VAL A 130 42.99 -15.31 16.94
CA VAL A 130 43.84 -14.49 16.06
C VAL A 130 45.16 -14.14 16.73
N ALA A 131 45.16 -13.84 18.03
CA ALA A 131 46.39 -13.58 18.79
C ALA A 131 47.27 -14.83 18.88
N GLU A 132 46.70 -16.01 19.18
CA GLU A 132 47.43 -17.29 19.21
C GLU A 132 48.04 -17.66 17.84
N LEU A 133 47.28 -17.43 16.76
CA LEU A 133 47.78 -17.62 15.38
C LEU A 133 48.90 -16.63 15.05
N SER A 134 48.79 -15.38 15.49
CA SER A 134 49.84 -14.37 15.28
C SER A 134 51.14 -14.73 16.02
N GLU A 135 51.03 -15.23 17.26
CA GLU A 135 52.20 -15.71 18.02
C GLU A 135 52.84 -16.93 17.34
N SER A 136 52.02 -17.85 16.82
CA SER A 136 52.49 -19.03 16.08
C SER A 136 53.17 -18.65 14.75
N VAL A 137 52.62 -17.67 14.02
CA VAL A 137 53.24 -17.13 12.78
C VAL A 137 54.57 -16.45 13.09
N GLN A 138 54.65 -15.68 14.18
CA GLN A 138 55.89 -15.03 14.61
C GLN A 138 56.96 -16.05 15.04
N ALA A 139 56.56 -17.16 15.66
CA ALA A 139 57.46 -18.27 15.98
C ALA A 139 57.99 -18.96 14.71
N CYS A 140 57.15 -19.15 13.69
CA CYS A 140 57.55 -19.73 12.41
C CYS A 140 58.48 -18.81 11.60
N THR A 141 58.26 -17.49 11.59
CA THR A 141 59.15 -16.53 10.91
C THR A 141 60.51 -16.42 11.59
N ASN A 142 60.57 -16.51 12.92
CA ASN A 142 61.84 -16.54 13.65
C ASN A 142 62.65 -17.83 13.40
N LEU A 143 61.99 -18.96 13.10
CA LEU A 143 62.65 -20.21 12.68
C LEU A 143 63.19 -20.15 11.26
N GLN A 144 62.59 -19.35 10.37
CA GLN A 144 63.10 -19.11 9.01
C GLN A 144 64.35 -18.21 8.98
N PHE A 145 64.62 -17.41 10.02
CA PHE A 145 65.78 -16.52 10.09
C PHE A 145 67.06 -17.17 10.65
N SER A 146 67.02 -18.43 11.08
CA SER A 146 68.22 -19.18 11.51
C SER A 146 68.83 -20.09 10.43
N ALA A 147 68.25 -20.12 9.22
CA ALA A 147 68.72 -20.93 8.11
C ALA A 147 68.80 -20.09 6.83
N GLY A 148 69.79 -19.21 6.75
CA GLY A 148 70.02 -18.41 5.55
C GLY A 148 71.08 -17.34 5.73
N ASN A 149 72.31 -17.76 6.01
CA ASN A 149 73.47 -16.88 5.91
C ASN A 149 74.37 -17.40 4.78
N SER A 150 74.61 -16.54 3.77
CA SER A 150 75.84 -16.37 2.98
C SER A 150 75.48 -15.60 1.69
N ASN A 151 75.71 -14.27 1.67
CA ASN A 151 76.81 -13.59 0.94
C ASN A 151 76.34 -13.19 -0.49
N ASP A 152 76.38 -11.94 -0.99
CA ASP A 152 77.41 -10.90 -0.89
C ASP A 152 76.90 -9.48 -1.29
N VAL A 153 77.42 -8.45 -0.59
CA VAL A 153 77.98 -7.14 -1.06
C VAL A 153 77.04 -6.11 -1.76
N GLU A 154 76.58 -5.05 -1.05
CA GLU A 154 77.10 -3.63 -1.03
C GLU A 154 76.60 -2.78 -2.25
N SER A 155 76.02 -1.57 -2.17
CA SER A 155 76.38 -0.37 -1.42
C SER A 155 75.32 0.76 -1.51
N SER A 156 75.14 1.49 -0.40
CA SER A 156 74.91 2.95 -0.26
C SER A 156 73.55 3.64 -0.57
N HIS A 157 72.97 4.14 0.52
CA HIS A 157 72.47 5.52 0.78
C HIS A 157 71.41 6.17 -0.14
N ALA A 158 70.20 6.39 0.41
CA ALA A 158 69.79 7.63 1.09
C ALA A 158 68.25 7.88 0.99
N THR A 159 67.66 8.26 2.12
CA THR A 159 66.29 8.79 2.39
C THR A 159 65.85 9.89 1.40
N PRO A 160 64.53 10.21 1.21
CA PRO A 160 63.73 10.84 2.27
C PRO A 160 62.20 10.63 2.26
N THR A 161 61.63 11.16 3.34
CA THR A 161 60.24 11.37 3.77
C THR A 161 59.37 12.29 2.89
N ASN A 162 58.06 12.03 2.97
CA ASN A 162 56.85 12.83 2.68
C ASN A 162 56.98 14.33 2.32
N HIS A 163 56.18 14.79 1.35
CA HIS A 163 55.49 16.09 1.43
C HIS A 163 54.18 16.15 0.62
N GLU A 164 53.28 16.97 1.16
CA GLU A 164 51.90 17.34 0.81
C GLU A 164 51.68 18.19 -0.48
N LYS A 165 50.45 18.07 -1.01
CA LYS A 165 49.50 19.10 -1.49
C LYS A 165 49.63 19.84 -2.84
N GLN A 166 48.43 19.89 -3.47
CA GLN A 166 47.76 20.97 -4.23
C GLN A 166 47.98 21.09 -5.76
N GLY A 167 46.85 21.23 -6.49
CA GLY A 167 46.67 21.24 -7.97
C GLY A 167 47.13 22.53 -8.68
N PRO A 168 46.51 23.05 -9.78
CA PRO A 168 45.30 22.64 -10.54
C PRO A 168 45.39 22.74 -12.10
N ALA A 169 44.26 22.44 -12.78
CA ALA A 169 43.66 23.00 -14.02
C ALA A 169 44.26 22.85 -15.45
N SER A 170 43.37 22.35 -16.35
CA SER A 170 43.13 22.67 -17.80
C SER A 170 44.25 22.41 -18.84
N SER A 171 44.02 21.98 -20.09
CA SER A 171 42.90 22.18 -21.03
C SER A 171 42.85 21.12 -22.17
N SER A 172 41.73 21.13 -22.89
CA SER A 172 41.21 20.34 -24.03
C SER A 172 42.12 20.19 -25.29
N LEU A 173 41.89 19.24 -26.21
CA LEU A 173 40.90 19.33 -27.30
C LEU A 173 40.79 18.06 -28.21
N TYR A 174 39.58 17.88 -28.76
CA TYR A 174 39.13 17.22 -30.02
C TYR A 174 39.15 15.69 -30.22
N SER A 175 37.94 15.10 -30.34
CA SER A 175 37.40 14.55 -31.61
C SER A 175 35.92 14.14 -31.47
N SER A 176 35.13 14.43 -32.50
CA SER A 176 33.66 14.37 -32.58
C SER A 176 33.14 13.20 -33.45
N PRO A 177 31.80 12.95 -33.50
CA PRO A 177 31.19 11.68 -33.91
C PRO A 177 30.60 11.68 -35.33
N ILE A 178 30.31 10.48 -35.87
CA ILE A 178 29.58 10.28 -37.13
C ILE A 178 28.16 9.75 -36.85
N LYS A 179 27.18 10.44 -37.43
CA LYS A 179 25.74 10.10 -37.48
C LYS A 179 25.46 9.12 -38.63
N ASN A 180 24.42 8.30 -38.52
CA ASN A 180 23.48 8.19 -39.63
C ASN A 180 22.04 7.89 -39.18
N THR A 181 21.12 8.46 -39.94
CA THR A 181 19.68 8.65 -39.75
C THR A 181 18.86 7.63 -40.55
N GLY A 182 17.65 7.33 -40.10
CA GLY A 182 16.63 6.65 -40.91
C GLY A 182 15.28 6.54 -40.20
N ASN A 183 14.38 7.49 -40.48
CA ASN A 183 12.96 7.45 -40.08
C ASN A 183 12.15 6.58 -41.04
N GLY A 184 11.10 5.92 -40.52
CA GLY A 184 10.02 5.35 -41.32
C GLY A 184 8.80 4.97 -40.47
N LEU A 185 7.74 5.79 -40.55
CA LEU A 185 6.37 5.47 -40.12
C LEU A 185 5.72 4.52 -41.14
N PHE A 186 5.06 3.44 -40.69
CA PHE A 186 3.92 2.84 -41.41
C PHE A 186 2.90 2.22 -40.43
N LEU A 187 1.62 2.41 -40.74
CA LEU A 187 0.44 1.90 -40.05
C LEU A 187 -0.06 0.60 -40.70
N ASN A 188 -0.70 -0.24 -39.85
CA ASN A 188 -1.72 -1.27 -40.11
C ASN A 188 -1.39 -2.53 -40.93
N GLY A 189 -1.90 -3.66 -40.42
CA GLY A 189 -2.37 -4.79 -41.25
C GLY A 189 -1.82 -6.13 -40.80
N GLY A 190 -2.64 -6.92 -40.09
CA GLY A 190 -2.32 -8.30 -39.75
C GLY A 190 -2.29 -9.20 -40.99
N VAL A 191 -1.34 -10.13 -41.01
CA VAL A 191 -1.40 -11.37 -41.80
C VAL A 191 -0.71 -12.46 -40.99
N LYS A 192 -1.47 -13.54 -40.73
CA LYS A 192 -0.98 -14.84 -40.27
C LYS A 192 0.05 -15.37 -41.27
N SER A 193 1.26 -15.67 -40.81
CA SER A 193 2.18 -16.54 -41.54
C SER A 193 2.37 -17.81 -40.72
N THR A 194 1.69 -18.85 -41.17
CA THR A 194 1.84 -20.25 -40.81
C THR A 194 3.22 -20.76 -41.22
N GLY A 195 3.91 -21.42 -40.30
CA GLY A 195 5.16 -22.12 -40.56
C GLY A 195 6.00 -22.23 -39.29
N ALA A 196 5.45 -22.88 -38.26
CA ALA A 196 6.20 -23.27 -37.07
C ALA A 196 6.58 -24.75 -37.19
N ASP A 197 7.83 -25.05 -36.87
CA ASP A 197 8.38 -26.40 -36.72
C ASP A 197 7.48 -27.27 -35.82
N PRO A 198 7.32 -28.58 -36.08
CA PRO A 198 6.46 -29.44 -35.27
C PRO A 198 7.00 -29.78 -33.87
N ASP A 199 8.23 -29.37 -33.54
CA ASP A 199 8.96 -29.86 -32.35
C ASP A 199 9.25 -28.78 -31.30
N GLU A 200 8.73 -27.55 -31.47
CA GLU A 200 8.64 -26.60 -30.35
C GLU A 200 7.35 -26.93 -29.60
N GLU A 201 7.45 -27.86 -28.65
CA GLU A 201 6.44 -28.06 -27.62
C GLU A 201 6.23 -26.68 -26.98
N ASP A 202 5.14 -25.99 -27.35
CA ASP A 202 4.73 -24.73 -26.74
C ASP A 202 4.52 -25.07 -25.27
N VAL A 203 5.57 -24.86 -24.45
CA VAL A 203 5.56 -25.24 -23.04
C VAL A 203 4.62 -24.27 -22.36
N LEU A 204 3.33 -24.58 -22.46
CA LEU A 204 2.26 -23.85 -21.82
C LEU A 204 2.64 -23.66 -20.36
N ASN A 205 2.41 -22.45 -19.85
CA ASN A 205 2.58 -22.17 -18.44
C ASN A 205 1.88 -23.30 -17.64
N PRO A 206 2.50 -23.92 -16.63
CA PRO A 206 1.89 -25.00 -15.84
C PRO A 206 0.56 -24.61 -15.19
N ARG A 207 0.27 -23.31 -15.12
CA ARG A 207 -1.00 -22.74 -14.66
C ARG A 207 -1.97 -22.34 -15.76
N GLN A 208 -1.62 -22.52 -17.03
CA GLN A 208 -2.42 -22.02 -18.16
C GLN A 208 -3.83 -22.60 -18.14
N ASP A 209 -3.97 -23.91 -17.94
CA ASP A 209 -5.28 -24.57 -17.82
C ASP A 209 -6.13 -24.01 -16.67
N GLU A 210 -5.50 -23.70 -15.52
CA GLU A 210 -6.19 -23.08 -14.38
C GLU A 210 -6.66 -21.67 -14.71
N ILE A 211 -5.79 -20.87 -15.33
CA ILE A 211 -6.07 -19.49 -15.74
C ILE A 211 -7.20 -19.48 -16.77
N ASP A 212 -7.11 -20.27 -17.83
CA ASP A 212 -8.08 -20.30 -18.92
C ASP A 212 -9.48 -20.70 -18.43
N ARG A 213 -9.53 -21.56 -17.41
CA ARG A 213 -10.79 -22.04 -16.83
C ARG A 213 -11.39 -21.05 -15.83
N PHE A 214 -10.58 -20.36 -15.04
CA PHE A 214 -11.05 -19.67 -13.83
C PHE A 214 -10.81 -18.17 -13.80
N ASN A 215 -10.06 -17.61 -14.74
CA ASN A 215 -9.77 -16.19 -14.73
C ASN A 215 -11.02 -15.37 -15.03
N SER A 216 -11.31 -14.41 -14.14
CA SER A 216 -12.47 -13.53 -14.21
C SER A 216 -13.80 -14.28 -14.24
N SER A 217 -13.88 -15.45 -13.58
CA SER A 217 -15.08 -16.28 -13.57
C SER A 217 -15.49 -16.71 -12.16
N ILE A 218 -16.78 -17.00 -12.02
CA ILE A 218 -17.38 -17.56 -10.81
C ILE A 218 -17.44 -19.08 -10.93
N HIS A 219 -16.97 -19.79 -9.91
CA HIS A 219 -16.94 -21.25 -9.88
C HIS A 219 -17.02 -21.76 -8.44
N ILE A 220 -17.01 -23.09 -8.27
CA ILE A 220 -16.97 -23.75 -6.97
C ILE A 220 -15.54 -24.15 -6.64
N GLU A 221 -15.04 -23.69 -5.50
CA GLU A 221 -13.74 -24.09 -4.96
C GLU A 221 -13.91 -24.50 -3.50
N GLY A 222 -13.55 -25.74 -3.14
CA GLY A 222 -13.70 -26.25 -1.77
C GLY A 222 -15.15 -26.21 -1.26
N GLY A 223 -16.14 -26.39 -2.15
CA GLY A 223 -17.57 -26.33 -1.83
C GLY A 223 -18.14 -24.92 -1.65
N LYS A 224 -17.37 -23.87 -1.92
CA LYS A 224 -17.81 -22.47 -1.83
C LYS A 224 -17.89 -21.84 -3.21
N ARG A 225 -18.86 -20.93 -3.40
CA ARG A 225 -18.95 -20.11 -4.61
C ARG A 225 -17.93 -18.99 -4.53
N VAL A 226 -17.01 -18.96 -5.47
CA VAL A 226 -15.92 -17.99 -5.51
C VAL A 226 -15.80 -17.34 -6.88
N PHE A 227 -15.38 -16.08 -6.89
CA PHE A 227 -14.83 -15.43 -8.08
C PHE A 227 -13.30 -15.50 -8.01
N SER A 228 -12.64 -15.83 -9.13
CA SER A 228 -11.17 -15.73 -9.22
C SER A 228 -10.71 -14.77 -10.30
N TYR A 229 -9.63 -14.06 -10.01
CA TYR A 229 -8.95 -13.20 -10.96
C TYR A 229 -7.44 -13.41 -10.89
N PHE A 230 -6.79 -13.54 -12.04
CA PHE A 230 -5.37 -13.82 -12.17
C PHE A 230 -4.65 -12.64 -12.81
N TRP A 231 -3.48 -12.32 -12.27
CA TRP A 231 -2.66 -11.22 -12.74
C TRP A 231 -1.21 -11.68 -12.89
N LYS A 232 -0.74 -11.71 -14.14
CA LYS A 232 0.67 -11.92 -14.48
C LYS A 232 1.39 -10.58 -14.44
N VAL A 233 2.48 -10.50 -13.69
CA VAL A 233 3.35 -9.33 -13.62
C VAL A 233 4.71 -9.71 -14.17
N THR A 234 5.11 -9.10 -15.29
CA THR A 234 6.40 -9.33 -15.96
C THR A 234 7.49 -8.40 -15.46
N ASP A 235 8.70 -8.51 -15.99
CA ASP A 235 9.93 -7.77 -15.68
C ASP A 235 10.18 -7.61 -14.17
N MET A 236 9.95 -8.68 -13.43
CA MET A 236 10.01 -8.71 -11.98
C MET A 236 11.44 -8.64 -11.46
N GLU A 237 12.43 -9.21 -12.12
CA GLU A 237 13.85 -9.10 -11.78
C GLU A 237 14.30 -7.64 -11.73
N TYR A 238 13.98 -6.86 -12.78
CA TYR A 238 14.28 -5.44 -12.82
C TYR A 238 13.56 -4.68 -11.70
N LYS A 239 12.27 -4.98 -11.48
CA LYS A 239 11.46 -4.33 -10.44
C LYS A 239 11.98 -4.63 -9.04
N LEU A 240 12.31 -5.89 -8.74
CA LEU A 240 12.85 -6.36 -7.47
C LEU A 240 14.27 -5.83 -7.21
N LYS A 241 15.04 -5.50 -8.25
CA LYS A 241 16.39 -4.95 -8.11
C LYS A 241 16.40 -3.42 -8.02
N SER A 242 15.62 -2.75 -8.86
CA SER A 242 15.84 -1.33 -9.20
C SER A 242 14.75 -0.38 -8.70
N TRP A 243 13.57 -0.88 -8.30
CA TRP A 243 12.50 0.01 -7.85
C TRP A 243 12.74 0.53 -6.43
N GLY A 244 12.18 1.71 -6.14
CA GLY A 244 12.12 2.27 -4.78
C GLY A 244 10.89 1.76 -4.00
N PRO A 245 10.86 1.92 -2.68
CA PRO A 245 9.84 1.33 -1.81
C PRO A 245 8.41 1.84 -2.03
N ARG A 246 8.25 3.02 -2.62
CA ARG A 246 6.93 3.60 -2.92
C ARG A 246 6.39 3.24 -4.30
N ARG A 247 7.19 2.60 -5.16
CA ARG A 247 6.74 2.22 -6.49
C ARG A 247 5.88 0.95 -6.43
N SER A 248 4.76 0.98 -7.13
CA SER A 248 3.83 -0.13 -7.24
C SER A 248 3.29 -0.28 -8.66
N LEU A 249 2.72 -1.46 -8.90
CA LEU A 249 1.93 -1.78 -10.09
C LEU A 249 0.50 -1.97 -9.64
N ARG A 250 -0.45 -1.55 -10.47
CA ARG A 250 -1.88 -1.76 -10.27
C ARG A 250 -2.38 -2.66 -11.40
N SER A 251 -3.14 -3.69 -11.08
CA SER A 251 -3.85 -4.47 -12.10
C SER A 251 -4.89 -3.60 -12.82
N PRO A 252 -5.38 -4.03 -13.99
CA PRO A 252 -6.67 -3.57 -14.48
C PRO A 252 -7.75 -3.73 -13.42
N SER A 253 -8.75 -2.85 -13.46
CA SER A 253 -9.94 -3.01 -12.63
C SER A 253 -10.84 -4.10 -13.21
N PHE A 254 -11.55 -4.84 -12.36
CA PHE A 254 -12.47 -5.89 -12.78
C PHE A 254 -13.70 -5.94 -11.87
N TYR A 255 -14.83 -6.33 -12.44
CA TYR A 255 -16.04 -6.63 -11.69
C TYR A 255 -15.99 -8.08 -11.19
N ILE A 256 -16.34 -8.31 -9.92
CA ILE A 256 -16.30 -9.65 -9.31
C ILE A 256 -17.56 -10.49 -9.55
N PHE A 257 -18.62 -9.86 -10.05
CA PHE A 257 -19.82 -10.48 -10.61
C PHE A 257 -20.55 -9.42 -11.43
N GLU A 258 -21.52 -9.84 -12.24
CA GLU A 258 -22.34 -8.92 -13.04
C GLU A 258 -23.03 -7.89 -12.15
N TYR A 259 -22.94 -6.61 -12.51
CA TYR A 259 -23.45 -5.49 -11.71
C TYR A 259 -22.85 -5.39 -10.29
N GLY A 260 -21.67 -5.99 -10.06
CA GLY A 260 -21.04 -6.10 -8.75
C GLY A 260 -20.01 -5.03 -8.42
N TYR A 261 -19.24 -5.30 -7.37
CA TYR A 261 -18.14 -4.44 -6.93
C TYR A 261 -17.00 -4.42 -7.95
N MET A 262 -16.41 -3.25 -8.19
CA MET A 262 -15.18 -3.11 -8.98
C MET A 262 -13.94 -3.16 -8.07
N MET A 263 -13.06 -4.12 -8.33
CA MET A 263 -11.86 -4.37 -7.54
C MET A 263 -10.59 -4.25 -8.39
N TYR A 264 -9.45 -4.16 -7.70
CA TYR A 264 -8.12 -4.25 -8.32
C TYR A 264 -7.10 -4.85 -7.33
N MET A 265 -5.95 -5.27 -7.85
CA MET A 265 -4.77 -5.66 -7.06
C MET A 265 -3.65 -4.65 -7.24
N ARG A 266 -2.81 -4.48 -6.21
CA ARG A 266 -1.63 -3.61 -6.24
C ARG A 266 -0.42 -4.34 -5.71
N LEU A 267 0.64 -4.42 -6.51
CA LEU A 267 1.91 -5.05 -6.16
C LEU A 267 2.94 -3.98 -5.83
N PHE A 268 3.58 -4.07 -4.67
CA PHE A 268 4.77 -3.32 -4.30
C PHE A 268 5.96 -4.27 -4.27
N PRO A 269 6.82 -4.28 -5.31
CA PRO A 269 7.97 -5.18 -5.37
C PRO A 269 8.96 -4.99 -4.21
N ARG A 270 8.99 -3.82 -3.55
CA ARG A 270 9.98 -3.51 -2.51
C ARG A 270 9.47 -2.61 -1.38
N GLN A 271 8.22 -2.75 -0.92
CA GLN A 271 7.59 -1.78 -0.01
C GLN A 271 8.44 -1.49 1.25
N ASN A 272 9.00 -2.54 1.86
CA ASN A 272 9.87 -2.46 3.04
C ASN A 272 11.33 -2.90 2.73
N GLY A 273 11.78 -2.69 1.49
CA GLY A 273 13.16 -2.94 1.06
C GLY A 273 13.51 -4.40 0.75
N GLN A 274 12.94 -5.36 1.48
CA GLN A 274 13.19 -6.80 1.29
C GLN A 274 11.96 -7.66 1.00
N ASN A 275 10.75 -7.13 1.23
CA ASN A 275 9.51 -7.87 0.99
C ASN A 275 8.74 -7.29 -0.20
N VAL A 276 8.14 -8.21 -0.95
CA VAL A 276 7.10 -7.92 -1.92
C VAL A 276 5.77 -7.93 -1.19
N TYR A 277 4.89 -6.97 -1.51
CA TYR A 277 3.54 -6.93 -0.96
C TYR A 277 2.50 -6.88 -2.06
N THR A 278 1.50 -7.74 -1.97
CA THR A 278 0.31 -7.69 -2.83
C THR A 278 -0.89 -7.27 -2.01
N HIS A 279 -1.53 -6.17 -2.41
CA HIS A 279 -2.73 -5.61 -1.79
C HIS A 279 -3.93 -5.77 -2.72
N VAL A 280 -5.12 -5.67 -2.12
CA VAL A 280 -6.40 -5.66 -2.83
C VAL A 280 -7.14 -4.40 -2.44
N GLY A 281 -7.77 -3.75 -3.41
CA GLY A 281 -8.52 -2.52 -3.21
C GLY A 281 -9.82 -2.48 -3.98
N LEU A 282 -10.67 -1.53 -3.58
CA LEU A 282 -11.91 -1.19 -4.26
C LEU A 282 -11.71 0.10 -5.04
N THR A 283 -12.32 0.20 -6.21
CA THR A 283 -12.32 1.42 -7.02
C THR A 283 -13.75 1.73 -7.44
N LYS A 284 -14.01 2.98 -7.83
CA LYS A 284 -15.35 3.40 -8.25
C LYS A 284 -15.85 2.53 -9.41
N GLY A 285 -16.97 1.85 -9.18
CA GLY A 285 -17.72 1.10 -10.18
C GLY A 285 -19.00 1.82 -10.60
N ASP A 286 -19.57 1.40 -11.73
CA ASP A 286 -20.81 1.96 -12.29
C ASP A 286 -22.05 1.57 -11.46
N TYR A 287 -21.94 0.50 -10.67
CA TYR A 287 -23.04 -0.10 -9.93
C TYR A 287 -22.99 0.18 -8.42
N ASP A 288 -22.04 1.00 -7.96
CA ASP A 288 -21.75 1.23 -6.54
C ASP A 288 -22.97 1.72 -5.73
N GLU A 289 -23.92 2.41 -6.35
CA GLU A 289 -25.14 2.92 -5.70
C GLU A 289 -26.11 1.82 -5.28
N ALA A 290 -26.12 0.68 -6.00
CA ALA A 290 -27.02 -0.44 -5.74
C ALA A 290 -26.43 -1.51 -4.80
N LEU A 291 -25.15 -1.37 -4.43
CA LEU A 291 -24.42 -2.36 -3.64
C LEU A 291 -24.45 -2.06 -2.15
N GLU A 292 -24.28 -3.11 -1.34
CA GLU A 292 -24.13 -2.97 0.11
C GLU A 292 -22.77 -2.33 0.45
N TRP A 293 -22.77 -1.42 1.42
CA TRP A 293 -21.56 -0.77 1.92
C TRP A 293 -21.55 -0.71 3.45
N PRO A 294 -20.38 -0.89 4.11
CA PRO A 294 -19.06 -1.16 3.52
C PRO A 294 -18.98 -2.53 2.84
N PHE A 295 -17.99 -2.74 1.97
CA PHE A 295 -17.76 -4.03 1.31
C PHE A 295 -17.58 -5.14 2.34
N ILE A 296 -18.30 -6.25 2.16
CA ILE A 296 -18.40 -7.34 3.15
C ILE A 296 -17.80 -8.67 2.70
N LEU A 297 -17.46 -8.81 1.42
CA LEU A 297 -17.10 -10.12 0.87
C LEU A 297 -15.70 -10.53 1.29
N LYS A 298 -15.61 -11.74 1.84
CA LYS A 298 -14.34 -12.33 2.26
C LYS A 298 -13.50 -12.58 1.02
N HIS A 299 -12.19 -12.42 1.14
CA HIS A 299 -11.29 -12.65 0.02
C HIS A 299 -9.92 -13.13 0.50
N ARG A 300 -9.15 -13.71 -0.40
CA ARG A 300 -7.77 -14.15 -0.16
C ARG A 300 -6.92 -13.88 -1.39
N VAL A 301 -5.62 -13.72 -1.18
CA VAL A 301 -4.64 -13.52 -2.23
C VAL A 301 -3.65 -14.69 -2.20
N SER A 302 -3.25 -15.15 -3.37
CA SER A 302 -2.25 -16.21 -3.54
C SER A 302 -1.18 -15.79 -4.54
N ILE A 303 0.08 -16.13 -4.26
CA ILE A 303 1.17 -16.12 -5.23
C ILE A 303 1.35 -17.55 -5.70
N LEU A 304 1.24 -17.77 -7.01
CA LEU A 304 1.13 -19.10 -7.57
C LEU A 304 2.51 -19.68 -7.90
N ASP A 305 2.76 -20.91 -7.47
CA ASP A 305 3.89 -21.74 -7.90
C ASP A 305 3.76 -22.08 -9.39
N GLN A 306 4.81 -21.85 -10.18
CA GLN A 306 4.80 -21.99 -11.64
C GLN A 306 5.72 -23.12 -12.15
N ALA A 307 6.11 -24.09 -11.32
CA ALA A 307 6.91 -25.25 -11.79
C ALA A 307 6.06 -26.43 -12.23
N SER A 308 5.55 -27.22 -11.29
CA SER A 308 4.84 -28.46 -11.60
C SER A 308 3.99 -28.89 -10.40
N PRO A 309 2.85 -29.55 -10.62
CA PRO A 309 2.06 -30.11 -9.53
C PRO A 309 2.84 -31.15 -8.69
N PRO A 310 2.56 -31.30 -7.39
CA PRO A 310 1.60 -30.51 -6.61
C PRO A 310 2.15 -29.12 -6.32
N PHE A 311 1.34 -28.11 -6.62
CA PHE A 311 1.73 -26.72 -6.46
C PHE A 311 1.76 -26.29 -4.99
N GLN A 312 2.78 -25.52 -4.61
CA GLN A 312 2.93 -24.98 -3.26
C GLN A 312 2.77 -23.47 -3.25
N ASP A 313 1.52 -23.00 -3.31
CA ASP A 313 1.22 -21.57 -3.35
C ASP A 313 1.49 -20.87 -2.02
N ILE A 314 1.96 -19.62 -2.09
CA ILE A 314 1.95 -18.73 -0.93
C ILE A 314 0.55 -18.14 -0.83
N VAL A 315 -0.21 -18.53 0.20
CA VAL A 315 -1.62 -18.15 0.35
C VAL A 315 -1.80 -17.28 1.59
N SER A 316 -2.52 -16.17 1.45
CA SER A 316 -2.94 -15.36 2.60
C SER A 316 -3.98 -16.10 3.44
N ARG A 317 -4.12 -15.73 4.72
CA ARG A 317 -5.37 -16.02 5.44
C ARG A 317 -6.56 -15.42 4.68
N VAL A 318 -7.76 -15.94 4.92
CA VAL A 318 -8.99 -15.29 4.45
C VAL A 318 -9.14 -13.95 5.17
N TRP A 319 -9.20 -12.87 4.39
CA TRP A 319 -9.46 -11.52 4.85
C TRP A 319 -10.96 -11.30 4.91
N ASP A 320 -11.46 -11.05 6.12
CA ASP A 320 -12.86 -10.71 6.38
C ASP A 320 -12.98 -9.20 6.62
N PRO A 321 -13.52 -8.42 5.67
CA PRO A 321 -13.62 -6.97 5.79
C PRO A 321 -14.36 -6.48 7.05
N LYS A 322 -15.21 -7.32 7.66
CA LYS A 322 -15.96 -6.95 8.87
C LYS A 322 -15.08 -6.96 10.13
N VAL A 323 -14.03 -7.78 10.13
CA VAL A 323 -13.13 -7.98 11.28
C VAL A 323 -11.79 -7.31 11.04
N LEU A 324 -11.37 -7.26 9.78
CA LEU A 324 -10.07 -6.83 9.35
C LEU A 324 -10.16 -5.43 8.75
N CYS A 325 -9.35 -4.51 9.29
CA CYS A 325 -9.29 -3.09 8.92
C CYS A 325 -10.39 -2.22 9.48
N SER A 326 -10.24 -0.91 9.27
CA SER A 326 -11.33 0.04 9.48
C SER A 326 -12.31 -0.01 8.31
N GLY A 327 -13.59 0.27 8.57
CA GLY A 327 -14.59 0.42 7.51
C GLY A 327 -14.26 1.52 6.49
N TRP A 328 -13.30 2.39 6.76
CA TRP A 328 -12.86 3.44 5.84
C TRP A 328 -12.14 2.90 4.59
N ASN A 329 -11.40 1.78 4.70
CA ASN A 329 -10.76 1.14 3.54
C ASN A 329 -11.79 0.47 2.62
N TRP A 330 -12.87 -0.02 3.22
CA TRP A 330 -13.92 -0.80 2.56
C TRP A 330 -15.20 0.03 2.29
N LYS A 331 -15.16 1.35 2.47
CA LYS A 331 -16.30 2.23 2.20
C LYS A 331 -16.61 2.29 0.71
N ARG A 332 -17.79 2.82 0.34
CA ARG A 332 -18.11 3.12 -1.06
C ARG A 332 -17.07 4.08 -1.66
N PRO A 333 -16.37 3.71 -2.75
CA PRO A 333 -15.49 4.63 -3.45
C PRO A 333 -16.27 5.84 -3.98
N VAL A 334 -15.72 7.05 -3.80
CA VAL A 334 -16.33 8.29 -4.30
C VAL A 334 -15.61 8.77 -5.56
N THR A 335 -14.27 8.71 -5.52
CA THR A 335 -13.37 9.07 -6.62
C THR A 335 -12.21 8.09 -6.67
N GLY A 336 -12.10 7.31 -7.73
CA GLY A 336 -10.98 6.39 -7.95
C GLY A 336 -10.86 5.30 -6.88
N ASP A 337 -9.61 4.97 -6.54
CA ASP A 337 -9.25 3.88 -5.63
C ASP A 337 -9.45 4.28 -4.16
N ASN A 338 -10.02 3.38 -3.37
CA ASN A 338 -9.86 3.43 -1.92
C ASN A 338 -8.41 3.11 -1.52
N HIS A 339 -8.02 3.55 -0.33
CA HIS A 339 -6.74 3.13 0.25
C HIS A 339 -6.78 1.66 0.65
N GLU A 340 -5.80 0.89 0.19
CA GLU A 340 -5.67 -0.51 0.60
C GLU A 340 -5.35 -0.61 2.08
N CYS A 341 -5.88 -1.65 2.71
CA CYS A 341 -5.65 -1.88 4.13
C CYS A 341 -4.57 -2.93 4.40
N VAL A 342 -4.71 -4.10 3.77
CA VAL A 342 -3.91 -5.29 4.06
C VAL A 342 -3.29 -5.81 2.78
N GLY A 343 -2.06 -6.30 2.92
CA GLY A 343 -1.36 -6.98 1.85
C GLY A 343 -0.76 -8.29 2.32
N LEU A 344 -0.66 -9.24 1.41
CA LEU A 344 0.15 -10.44 1.56
C LEU A 344 1.61 -10.04 1.31
N GLY A 345 2.42 -10.06 2.36
CA GLY A 345 3.85 -9.82 2.29
C GLY A 345 4.63 -11.13 2.22
N PHE A 346 5.63 -11.20 1.34
CA PHE A 346 6.54 -12.33 1.24
C PHE A 346 7.97 -11.86 0.94
N PRO A 347 9.00 -12.54 1.46
CA PRO A 347 10.40 -12.23 1.18
C PRO A 347 10.73 -12.26 -0.31
N THR A 348 11.56 -11.31 -0.76
CA THR A 348 12.05 -11.29 -2.14
C THR A 348 12.93 -12.51 -2.46
N GLU A 349 13.60 -13.07 -1.45
CA GLU A 349 14.40 -14.29 -1.56
C GLU A 349 13.56 -15.53 -1.90
N ASP A 350 12.35 -15.62 -1.37
CA ASP A 350 11.42 -16.72 -1.66
C ASP A 350 10.99 -16.72 -3.13
N LEU A 351 10.88 -15.55 -3.77
CA LEU A 351 10.61 -15.48 -5.21
C LEU A 351 11.75 -16.03 -6.07
N ARG A 352 13.01 -15.78 -5.68
CA ARG A 352 14.18 -16.15 -6.48
C ARG A 352 14.59 -17.60 -6.26
N GLY A 353 14.39 -18.10 -5.04
CA GLY A 353 14.76 -19.48 -4.66
C GLY A 353 13.68 -20.51 -4.97
N GLN A 354 12.44 -20.09 -5.22
CA GLN A 354 11.31 -20.98 -5.47
C GLN A 354 10.70 -20.70 -6.85
N ASN A 355 9.81 -21.59 -7.26
CA ASN A 355 9.18 -21.60 -8.58
C ASN A 355 8.13 -20.49 -8.81
N PHE A 356 8.15 -19.42 -8.01
CA PHE A 356 7.20 -18.30 -8.11
C PHE A 356 7.62 -17.26 -9.15
N LEU A 357 8.93 -17.12 -9.41
CA LEU A 357 9.46 -16.26 -10.47
C LEU A 357 9.85 -17.12 -11.68
N ARG A 358 9.01 -17.11 -12.72
CA ARG A 358 9.24 -17.86 -13.96
C ARG A 358 9.15 -16.90 -15.15
N GLU A 359 10.09 -17.01 -16.08
CA GLU A 359 10.16 -16.13 -17.28
C GLU A 359 10.07 -14.64 -16.89
N ASP A 360 10.83 -14.25 -15.88
CA ASP A 360 10.84 -12.89 -15.33
C ASP A 360 9.44 -12.40 -14.90
N SER A 361 8.56 -13.33 -14.48
CA SER A 361 7.19 -13.02 -14.13
C SER A 361 6.67 -13.74 -12.89
N VAL A 362 5.76 -13.07 -12.19
CA VAL A 362 5.02 -13.62 -11.04
C VAL A 362 3.54 -13.69 -11.39
N LEU A 363 2.88 -14.76 -10.98
CA LEU A 363 1.45 -14.96 -11.15
C LEU A 363 0.71 -14.82 -9.81
N ILE A 364 -0.26 -13.92 -9.76
CA ILE A 364 -1.02 -13.56 -8.56
C ILE A 364 -2.49 -13.91 -8.77
N LYS A 365 -3.11 -14.58 -7.82
CA LYS A 365 -4.55 -14.91 -7.83
C LYS A 365 -5.27 -14.20 -6.69
N LEU A 366 -6.36 -13.52 -7.00
CA LEU A 366 -7.37 -13.10 -6.03
C LEU A 366 -8.51 -14.11 -6.06
N THR A 367 -8.96 -14.57 -4.89
CA THR A 367 -10.21 -15.32 -4.73
C THR A 367 -11.15 -14.53 -3.83
N VAL A 368 -12.36 -14.24 -4.30
CA VAL A 368 -13.43 -13.59 -3.52
C VAL A 368 -14.54 -14.59 -3.26
N PHE A 369 -14.91 -14.79 -2.00
CA PHE A 369 -15.99 -15.68 -1.59
C PHE A 369 -17.33 -14.95 -1.70
N LEU A 370 -18.28 -15.54 -2.43
CA LEU A 370 -19.56 -14.92 -2.78
C LEU A 370 -20.75 -15.46 -1.96
N ASP A 371 -20.47 -16.22 -0.90
CA ASP A 371 -21.44 -16.89 -0.02
C ASP A 371 -21.68 -16.16 1.30
#